data_AF-A0A970D0X5-F1
#
_entry.id   AF-A0A970D0X5-F1
#
_cell.length_a   1.000
_cell.length_b   1.000
_cell.length_c   1.000
_cell.angle_alpha   90.00
_cell.angle_beta   90.00
_cell.angle_gamma   90.00
#
_symmetry.space_group_name_H-M   'P 1'
#
loop_
_entity.id
_entity.type
_entity.pdbx_description
1 polymer ?
#
loop_
_entity_poly.entity_id
_entity_poly.type
_entity_poly.pdbx_seq_one_letter_code
_entity_poly.pdbx_strand_id
1 'polypeptide(L)'
;ALTGGSALKKMREFIAGQGGNPHVVEDFSLFPQPSYSQTVISEEAGFVASLDARRIGTASQHAGAGREKKEDDIDLSAGVLLSKKVGDEVMPGTPLATVYGNDPDRVKKSAEEALFAFRISKEKPEKGPLIKKVIQ
;
A
#
# COMPACT_ATOMS: atom_id res chain seq x y z
N ALA A 1 6.19 -25.06 -3.32
CA ALA A 1 6.96 -24.06 -2.55
C ALA A 1 6.08 -23.14 -1.72
N LEU A 2 5.08 -22.47 -2.31
CA LEU A 2 4.15 -21.58 -1.59
C LEU A 2 3.22 -22.35 -0.62
N THR A 3 2.44 -23.31 -1.11
CA THR A 3 1.47 -24.08 -0.30
C THR A 3 2.13 -24.97 0.75
N GLY A 4 3.29 -25.54 0.43
CA GLY A 4 4.07 -26.40 1.33
C GLY A 4 5.00 -25.67 2.29
N GLY A 5 4.95 -24.34 2.38
CA GLY A 5 5.73 -23.54 3.35
C GLY A 5 7.25 -23.47 3.11
N SER A 6 7.79 -24.17 2.12
CA SER A 6 9.24 -24.18 1.86
C SER A 6 9.77 -22.80 1.46
N ALA A 7 8.95 -21.96 0.82
CA ALA A 7 9.31 -20.57 0.51
C ALA A 7 9.45 -19.72 1.78
N LEU A 8 8.50 -19.84 2.72
CA LEU A 8 8.54 -19.14 4.00
C LEU A 8 9.74 -19.57 4.84
N LYS A 9 10.04 -20.88 4.87
CA LYS A 9 11.25 -21.42 5.51
C LYS A 9 12.51 -20.77 4.93
N LYS A 10 12.60 -20.66 3.60
CA LYS A 10 13.76 -20.05 2.96
C LYS A 10 13.88 -18.55 3.25
N MET A 11 12.76 -17.83 3.33
CA MET A 11 12.74 -16.43 3.74
C MET A 11 13.30 -16.27 5.16
N ARG A 12 12.95 -17.17 6.08
CA ARG A 12 13.48 -17.17 7.46
C ARG A 12 15.01 -17.31 7.49
N GLU A 13 15.54 -18.27 6.74
CA GLU A 13 16.99 -18.47 6.58
C GLU A 13 17.67 -17.22 5.98
N PHE A 14 17.03 -16.59 4.99
CA PHE A 14 17.56 -15.39 4.33
C PHE A 14 17.63 -14.18 5.26
N ILE A 15 16.60 -13.94 6.08
CA ILE A 15 16.58 -12.86 7.08
C ILE A 15 17.69 -13.07 8.11
N ALA A 16 17.78 -14.29 8.68
CA ALA A 16 18.80 -14.62 9.67
C ALA A 16 20.23 -14.52 9.09
N GLY A 17 20.42 -14.95 7.84
CA GLY A 17 21.70 -14.88 7.14
C GLY A 17 22.23 -13.46 6.91
N GLN A 18 21.39 -12.43 7.04
CA GLN A 18 21.77 -11.02 6.98
C GLN A 18 21.70 -10.31 8.34
N GLY A 19 21.53 -11.06 9.43
CA GLY A 19 21.48 -10.52 10.80
C GLY A 19 20.12 -9.94 11.23
N GLY A 20 19.05 -10.15 10.44
CA GLY A 20 17.70 -9.76 10.83
C GLY A 20 17.05 -10.75 11.81
N ASN A 21 15.95 -10.34 12.46
CA ASN A 21 15.16 -11.22 13.31
C ASN A 21 14.25 -12.14 12.46
N PRO A 22 14.49 -13.47 12.41
CA PRO A 22 13.69 -14.37 11.59
C PRO A 22 12.22 -14.50 12.02
N HIS A 23 11.88 -14.17 13.27
CA HIS A 23 10.53 -14.34 13.82
C HIS A 23 9.49 -13.38 13.24
N VAL A 24 9.94 -12.34 12.52
CA VAL A 24 9.06 -11.37 11.85
C VAL A 24 8.16 -11.99 10.78
N VAL A 25 8.45 -13.22 10.34
CA VAL A 25 7.62 -13.92 9.35
C VAL A 25 6.42 -14.63 9.97
N GLU A 26 6.38 -14.74 11.31
CA GLU A 26 5.23 -15.26 12.07
C GLU A 26 4.56 -14.18 12.94
N ASP A 27 5.34 -13.24 13.47
CA ASP A 27 4.86 -12.15 14.32
C ASP A 27 5.17 -10.78 13.71
N PHE A 28 4.16 -10.18 13.08
CA PHE A 28 4.28 -8.88 12.44
C PHE A 28 4.29 -7.71 13.43
N SER A 29 3.97 -7.92 14.71
CA SER A 29 4.08 -6.87 15.73
C SER A 29 5.54 -6.48 16.01
N LEU A 30 6.49 -7.32 15.60
CA LEU A 30 7.93 -7.06 15.67
C LEU A 30 8.40 -5.98 14.67
N PHE A 31 7.59 -5.62 13.68
CA PHE A 31 7.87 -4.47 12.81
C PHE A 31 7.52 -3.15 13.51
N PRO A 32 8.18 -2.04 13.14
CA PRO A 32 7.76 -0.71 13.56
C PRO A 32 6.28 -0.47 13.27
N GLN A 33 5.52 -0.05 14.28
CA GLN A 33 4.09 0.21 14.17
C GLN A 33 3.82 1.71 14.03
N PRO A 34 2.91 2.11 13.14
CA PRO A 34 2.56 3.52 12.99
C PRO A 34 1.70 4.00 14.15
N SER A 35 1.92 5.24 14.59
CA SER A 35 1.12 5.87 15.65
C SER A 35 -0.23 6.41 15.15
N TYR A 36 -0.34 6.69 13.85
CA TYR A 36 -1.54 7.26 13.24
C TYR A 36 -1.92 6.54 11.96
N SER A 37 -3.22 6.53 11.66
CA SER A 37 -3.73 6.09 10.37
C SER A 37 -4.96 6.88 9.97
N GLN A 38 -5.16 7.05 8.66
CA GLN A 38 -6.35 7.67 8.10
C GLN A 38 -6.85 6.82 6.93
N THR A 39 -8.09 6.34 7.04
CA THR A 39 -8.75 5.62 5.94
C THR A 39 -9.52 6.60 5.07
N VAL A 40 -9.39 6.42 3.76
CA VAL A 40 -10.21 7.12 2.76
C VAL A 40 -11.27 6.18 2.22
N ILE A 41 -12.48 6.71 2.03
CA ILE A 41 -13.66 5.97 1.62
C ILE A 41 -14.17 6.48 0.29
N SER A 42 -14.91 5.65 -0.44
CA SER A 42 -15.69 6.09 -1.60
C SER A 42 -16.91 6.87 -1.13
N GLU A 43 -17.20 8.01 -1.77
CA GLU A 43 -18.45 8.75 -1.56
C GLU A 43 -19.54 8.34 -2.59
N GLU A 44 -19.14 7.62 -3.63
CA GLU A 44 -20.00 7.22 -4.74
C GLU A 44 -20.08 5.70 -4.87
N ALA A 45 -21.15 5.24 -5.51
CA ALA A 45 -21.31 3.85 -5.93
C ALA A 45 -20.78 3.64 -7.36
N GLY A 46 -20.14 2.50 -7.61
CA GLY A 46 -19.65 2.14 -8.93
C GLY A 46 -18.46 1.18 -8.86
N PHE A 47 -17.53 1.32 -9.79
CA PHE A 47 -16.30 0.54 -9.89
C PHE A 47 -15.09 1.46 -9.87
N VAL A 48 -13.97 0.99 -9.30
CA VAL A 48 -12.69 1.69 -9.45
C VAL A 48 -12.25 1.61 -10.90
N ALA A 49 -12.41 2.70 -11.65
CA ALA A 49 -12.10 2.82 -13.07
C ALA A 49 -10.59 2.86 -13.31
N SER A 50 -9.89 3.63 -12.48
CA SER A 50 -8.44 3.78 -12.53
C SER A 50 -7.87 4.12 -11.16
N LEU A 51 -6.60 3.78 -10.97
CA LEU A 51 -5.83 4.09 -9.78
C LEU A 51 -4.46 4.67 -10.21
N ASP A 52 -4.21 5.95 -9.92
CA ASP A 52 -2.95 6.62 -10.26
C ASP A 52 -1.83 6.16 -9.30
N ALA A 53 -1.01 5.22 -9.77
CA ALA A 53 0.11 4.68 -9.00
C ALA A 53 1.14 5.74 -8.60
N ARG A 54 1.34 6.80 -9.40
CA ARG A 54 2.28 7.88 -9.07
C ARG A 54 1.74 8.68 -7.88
N ARG A 55 0.47 9.06 -7.90
CA ARG A 55 -0.16 9.75 -6.76
C ARG A 55 -0.14 8.91 -5.49
N ILE A 56 -0.40 7.59 -5.59
CA ILE A 56 -0.25 6.70 -4.43
C ILE A 56 1.19 6.67 -3.91
N GLY A 57 2.18 6.60 -4.80
CA GLY A 57 3.60 6.67 -4.42
C GLY A 57 3.96 7.97 -3.73
N THR A 58 3.49 9.10 -4.25
CA THR A 58 3.70 10.43 -3.67
C THR A 58 3.02 10.58 -2.32
N ALA A 59 1.76 10.13 -2.18
CA ALA A 59 1.07 10.08 -0.89
C ALA A 59 1.84 9.23 0.14
N SER A 60 2.37 8.07 -0.27
CA SER A 60 3.19 7.22 0.60
C SER A 60 4.47 7.92 1.06
N GLN A 61 5.15 8.63 0.15
CA GLN A 61 6.34 9.42 0.46
C GLN A 61 6.01 10.56 1.44
N HIS A 62 4.97 11.34 1.17
CA HIS A 62 4.53 12.43 2.03
C HIS A 62 4.11 11.95 3.42
N ALA A 63 3.56 10.73 3.54
CA ALA A 63 3.24 10.11 4.82
C ALA A 63 4.48 9.71 5.65
N GLY A 64 5.67 9.62 5.02
CA GLY A 64 6.95 9.30 5.68
C GLY A 64 7.68 8.09 5.10
N ALA A 65 7.07 7.34 4.18
CA ALA A 65 7.62 6.09 3.66
C ALA A 65 8.68 6.30 2.55
N GLY A 66 9.20 7.52 2.40
CA GLY A 66 10.10 7.88 1.32
C GLY A 66 10.89 9.14 1.65
N ARG A 67 11.80 9.46 0.74
CA ARG A 67 12.74 10.58 0.86
C ARG A 67 12.36 11.67 -0.12
N GLU A 68 12.22 12.90 0.35
CA GLU A 68 12.16 14.08 -0.54
C GLU A 68 13.57 14.49 -0.96
N LYS A 69 14.53 14.39 -0.03
CA LYS A 69 15.95 14.62 -0.22
C LYS A 69 16.75 13.39 0.19
N LYS A 70 17.96 13.23 -0.34
CA LYS A 70 18.77 12.01 -0.13
C LYS A 70 19.07 11.74 1.35
N GLU A 71 19.13 12.79 2.14
CA GLU A 71 19.52 12.78 3.55
C GLU A 71 18.34 12.53 4.50
N ASP A 72 17.10 12.51 4.00
CA ASP A 72 15.92 12.35 4.85
C ASP A 72 15.86 10.94 5.46
N ASP A 73 15.48 10.88 6.73
CA ASP A 73 15.12 9.62 7.39
C ASP A 73 13.79 9.09 6.86
N ILE A 74 13.67 7.75 6.81
CA ILE A 74 12.44 7.07 6.41
C ILE A 74 11.73 6.55 7.64
N ASP A 75 10.43 6.82 7.73
CA ASP A 75 9.53 6.14 8.64
C ASP A 75 9.20 4.75 8.08
N LEU A 76 9.80 3.69 8.64
CA LEU A 76 9.60 2.31 8.22
C LEU A 76 8.20 1.74 8.57
N SER A 77 7.41 2.48 9.35
CA SER A 77 6.02 2.13 9.67
C SER A 77 5.00 2.85 8.80
N ALA A 78 5.42 3.88 8.05
CA ALA A 78 4.56 4.65 7.19
C ALA A 78 4.29 3.94 5.85
N GLY A 79 3.15 4.26 5.23
CA GLY A 79 2.81 3.74 3.91
C GLY A 79 1.32 3.82 3.58
N VAL A 80 0.95 3.26 2.43
CA VAL A 80 -0.44 3.19 1.96
C VAL A 80 -0.85 1.73 1.75
N LEU A 81 -1.88 1.30 2.48
CA LEU A 81 -2.54 0.01 2.27
C LEU A 81 -3.76 0.20 1.35
N LEU A 82 -3.72 -0.39 0.17
CA LEU A 82 -4.84 -0.36 -0.77
C LEU A 82 -5.88 -1.42 -0.42
N SER A 83 -7.11 -1.00 -0.16
CA SER A 83 -8.26 -1.88 0.11
C SER A 83 -9.02 -2.26 -1.16
N LYS A 84 -8.89 -1.45 -2.22
CA LYS A 84 -9.54 -1.66 -3.52
C LYS A 84 -8.55 -1.51 -4.67
N LYS A 85 -8.78 -2.27 -5.74
CA LYS A 85 -8.03 -2.25 -7.00
C LYS A 85 -8.95 -1.93 -8.17
N VAL A 86 -8.35 -1.66 -9.32
CA VAL A 86 -9.08 -1.41 -10.58
C VAL A 86 -10.04 -2.57 -10.89
N GLY A 87 -11.30 -2.22 -11.15
CA GLY A 87 -12.39 -3.14 -11.42
C GLY A 87 -13.14 -3.66 -10.20
N ASP A 88 -12.72 -3.30 -8.99
CA ASP A 88 -13.46 -3.63 -7.77
C ASP A 88 -14.67 -2.71 -7.62
N GLU A 89 -15.78 -3.27 -7.14
CA GLU A 89 -17.00 -2.54 -6.83
C GLU A 89 -16.88 -1.80 -5.50
N VAL A 90 -17.49 -0.60 -5.44
CA VAL A 90 -17.53 0.27 -4.28
C VAL A 90 -18.92 0.90 -4.12
N MET A 91 -19.27 1.18 -2.88
CA MET A 91 -20.45 1.92 -2.43
C MET A 91 -20.02 3.08 -1.53
N PRO A 92 -20.87 4.09 -1.31
CA PRO A 92 -20.60 5.12 -0.30
C PRO A 92 -20.21 4.49 1.04
N GLY A 93 -19.10 4.93 1.63
CA GLY A 93 -18.53 4.37 2.85
C GLY A 93 -17.54 3.21 2.65
N THR A 94 -17.36 2.71 1.42
CA THR A 94 -16.41 1.61 1.15
C THR A 94 -14.96 2.11 1.30
N PRO A 95 -14.11 1.47 2.12
CA PRO A 95 -12.69 1.81 2.21
C PRO A 95 -11.96 1.61 0.87
N LEU A 96 -11.26 2.65 0.42
CA LEU A 96 -10.43 2.64 -0.79
C LEU A 96 -8.97 2.35 -0.45
N ALA A 97 -8.44 3.05 0.56
CA ALA A 97 -7.08 2.89 1.07
C ALA A 97 -6.96 3.39 2.51
N THR A 98 -5.93 2.95 3.21
CA THR A 98 -5.54 3.45 4.54
C THR A 98 -4.11 3.94 4.48
N VAL A 99 -3.88 5.18 4.91
CA VAL A 99 -2.56 5.79 5.03
C VAL A 99 -2.09 5.67 6.47
N TYR A 100 -0.83 5.27 6.66
CA TYR A 100 -0.17 5.08 7.96
C TYR A 100 1.05 6.00 8.07
N GLY A 101 1.35 6.45 9.29
CA GLY A 101 2.56 7.21 9.62
C GLY A 101 2.58 7.69 11.07
N ASN A 102 3.64 8.42 11.44
CA ASN A 102 3.83 8.92 12.80
C ASN A 102 3.53 10.41 13.01
N ASP A 103 3.20 11.15 11.94
CA ASP A 103 2.78 12.56 11.99
C ASP A 103 1.32 12.68 11.53
N PRO A 104 0.40 13.12 12.40
CA PRO A 104 -1.03 13.15 12.09
C PRO A 104 -1.39 14.12 10.95
N ASP A 105 -0.70 15.25 10.85
CA ASP A 105 -0.96 16.26 9.80
C ASP A 105 -0.47 15.76 8.44
N ARG A 106 0.70 15.10 8.41
CA ARG A 106 1.22 14.46 7.20
C ARG A 106 0.32 13.31 6.75
N VAL A 107 -0.14 12.47 7.68
CA VAL A 107 -1.06 11.35 7.37
C VAL A 107 -2.37 11.87 6.79
N LYS A 108 -2.95 12.92 7.39
CA LYS A 108 -4.20 13.51 6.88
C LYS A 108 -4.05 14.06 5.46
N LYS A 109 -3.02 14.88 5.20
CA LYS A 109 -2.75 15.44 3.85
C LYS A 109 -2.49 14.35 2.82
N SER A 110 -1.74 13.33 3.21
CA SER A 110 -1.42 12.20 2.33
C SER A 110 -2.65 11.33 2.04
N ALA A 111 -3.60 11.24 2.97
CA ALA A 111 -4.88 10.58 2.74
C ALA A 111 -5.71 11.33 1.69
N GLU A 112 -5.80 12.66 1.77
CA GLU A 112 -6.46 13.47 0.73
C GLU A 112 -5.83 13.23 -0.65
N GLU A 113 -4.49 13.21 -0.73
CA GLU A 113 -3.77 12.89 -1.97
C GLU A 113 -4.06 11.48 -2.49
N ALA A 114 -4.09 10.48 -1.61
CA ALA A 114 -4.43 9.11 -1.97
C ALA A 114 -5.86 8.98 -2.48
N LEU A 115 -6.83 9.74 -1.93
CA LEU A 115 -8.21 9.77 -2.43
C LEU A 115 -8.25 10.27 -3.88
N PHE A 116 -7.52 11.35 -4.21
CA PHE A 116 -7.43 11.87 -5.57
C PHE A 116 -6.76 10.91 -6.58
N ALA A 117 -6.16 9.82 -6.13
CA ALA A 117 -5.64 8.78 -7.01
C ALA A 117 -6.73 7.86 -7.58
N PHE A 118 -7.91 7.81 -6.95
CA PHE A 118 -9.02 6.97 -7.38
C PHE A 118 -9.94 7.70 -8.33
N ARG A 119 -10.36 7.01 -9.39
CA ARG A 119 -11.48 7.42 -10.23
C ARG A 119 -12.56 6.35 -10.18
N ILE A 120 -13.79 6.74 -9.85
CA ILE A 120 -14.95 5.85 -9.83
C ILE A 120 -15.76 6.02 -11.12
N SER A 121 -16.26 4.93 -11.68
CA SER A 121 -17.16 4.91 -12.84
C SER A 121 -18.36 4.01 -12.60
N LYS A 122 -19.48 4.28 -13.29
CA LYS A 122 -20.67 3.41 -13.25
C LYS A 122 -20.45 2.09 -13.99
N GLU A 123 -19.63 2.10 -15.03
CA GLU A 123 -19.28 0.92 -15.82
C GLU A 123 -18.01 0.26 -15.28
N LYS A 124 -17.99 -1.07 -15.29
CA LYS A 124 -16.82 -1.85 -14.86
C LYS A 124 -15.72 -1.77 -15.92
N PRO A 125 -14.49 -1.34 -15.59
CA PRO A 125 -13.42 -1.24 -16.56
C PRO A 125 -12.96 -2.62 -17.04
N GLU A 126 -12.52 -2.70 -18.30
CA GLU A 126 -11.84 -3.89 -18.81
C GLU A 126 -10.47 -4.04 -18.14
N LYS A 127 -10.16 -5.26 -17.68
CA LYS A 127 -8.85 -5.57 -17.08
C LYS A 127 -7.87 -5.93 -18.19
N GLY A 128 -6.86 -5.08 -18.38
CA GLY A 128 -5.72 -5.39 -19.23
C GLY A 128 -4.82 -6.49 -18.64
N PRO A 129 -3.95 -7.12 -19.44
CA PRO A 129 -3.02 -8.13 -18.96
C PRO A 129 -1.98 -7.53 -18.01
N LEU A 130 -1.70 -8.23 -16.90
CA LEU A 130 -0.64 -7.83 -15.96
C LEU A 130 0.75 -7.89 -16.61
N ILE A 131 1.01 -8.91 -17.42
CA ILE A 131 2.24 -9.08 -18.19
C ILE A 131 1.93 -8.76 -19.64
N LYS A 132 2.47 -7.65 -20.16
CA LYS A 132 2.26 -7.26 -21.56
C LYS A 132 3.02 -8.14 -22.53
N LYS A 133 4.30 -8.42 -22.24
CA LYS A 133 5.21 -9.17 -23.10
C LYS A 133 6.44 -9.62 -22.31
N VAL A 134 7.00 -10.78 -22.68
CA VAL A 134 8.35 -11.20 -22.30
C VAL A 134 9.26 -10.94 -23.50
N ILE A 135 10.33 -10.18 -23.32
CA ILE A 135 11.34 -9.92 -24.34
C ILE A 135 12.51 -10.87 -24.06
N GLN A 136 12.87 -11.67 -25.05
CA GLN A 136 14.00 -12.61 -25.01
C GLN A 136 15.20 -12.01 -25.74
#